data_AF-A0A2N1G8F5-F1
#
_entry.id   AF-A0A2N1G8F5-F1
#
_cell.length_a   1.000
_cell.length_b   1.000
_cell.length_c   1.000
_cell.angle_alpha   90.00
_cell.angle_beta   90.00
_cell.angle_gamma   90.00
#
_symmetry.space_group_name_H-M   'P 1'
#
loop_
_entity.id
_entity.type
_entity.pdbx_description
1 polymer ?
#
loop_
_entity_poly.entity_id
_entity_poly.type
_entity_poly.pdbx_seq_one_letter_code
_entity_poly.pdbx_strand_id
1 'polypeptide(L)'
;MDLPTKQIPFEDAKTAPMITLVANDNWAEYTLRYVVGSKKIRTTKSELFTKILSKIETTNGALKLASATFKLMEALDFKVNVKKKW
;
A
#
# COMPACT_ATOMS: atom_id res chain seq x y z
N MET A 1 -23.88 -6.94 -31.86
CA MET A 1 -24.55 -6.76 -30.56
C MET A 1 -23.53 -6.10 -29.66
N ASP A 2 -23.45 -4.77 -29.77
CA ASP A 2 -22.40 -3.96 -29.15
C ASP A 2 -22.78 -3.68 -27.70
N LEU A 3 -21.95 -4.16 -26.78
CA LEU A 3 -22.11 -3.87 -25.36
C LEU A 3 -21.81 -2.37 -25.14
N PRO A 4 -22.66 -1.62 -24.43
CA PRO A 4 -22.39 -0.22 -24.16
C PRO A 4 -21.15 -0.11 -23.28
N THR A 5 -20.10 0.50 -23.81
CA THR A 5 -18.95 0.97 -23.03
C THR A 5 -19.46 1.96 -22.01
N LYS A 6 -19.56 1.52 -20.76
CA LYS A 6 -19.92 2.35 -19.61
C LYS A 6 -18.88 3.47 -19.50
N GLN A 7 -19.22 4.65 -20.01
CA GLN A 7 -18.44 5.86 -19.80
C GLN A 7 -18.56 6.22 -18.32
N ILE A 8 -17.48 6.02 -17.57
CA ILE A 8 -17.38 6.49 -16.19
C ILE A 8 -17.20 8.01 -16.30
N PRO A 9 -18.16 8.83 -15.85
CA PRO A 9 -17.97 10.27 -15.87
C PRO A 9 -16.72 10.59 -15.06
N PHE A 10 -15.82 11.37 -15.66
CA PHE A 10 -14.60 11.86 -15.04
C PHE A 10 -14.98 12.90 -13.99
N GLU A 11 -15.62 12.48 -12.90
CA GLU A 11 -15.80 13.32 -11.72
C GLU A 11 -14.42 13.82 -11.33
N ASP A 12 -14.27 15.15 -11.25
CA ASP A 12 -13.08 15.94 -10.91
C ASP A 12 -11.96 15.11 -10.26
N ALA A 13 -11.23 14.38 -11.10
CA ALA A 13 -10.21 13.48 -10.61
C ALA A 13 -9.08 14.38 -10.11
N LYS A 14 -9.05 14.67 -8.80
CA LYS A 14 -8.06 15.56 -8.19
C LYS A 14 -6.67 15.09 -8.61
N THR A 15 -6.06 15.83 -9.55
CA THR A 15 -4.73 15.54 -10.10
C THR A 15 -3.62 16.17 -9.25
N ALA A 16 -4.00 17.07 -8.35
CA ALA A 16 -3.11 17.64 -7.35
C ALA A 16 -2.50 16.53 -6.47
N PRO A 17 -1.20 16.59 -6.17
CA PRO A 17 -0.57 15.69 -5.21
C PRO A 17 -1.27 15.76 -3.86
N MET A 18 -1.52 14.61 -3.25
CA MET A 18 -2.18 14.51 -1.94
C MET A 18 -1.50 13.43 -1.08
N ILE A 19 -1.57 13.63 0.23
CA ILE A 19 -1.10 12.67 1.23
C ILE A 19 -2.28 12.29 2.11
N THR A 20 -2.46 11.00 2.35
CA THR A 20 -3.38 10.47 3.37
C THR A 20 -2.59 9.72 4.43
N LEU A 21 -3.13 9.67 5.65
CA LEU A 21 -2.50 9.05 6.81
C LEU A 21 -3.48 8.08 7.46
N VAL A 22 -3.02 6.87 7.73
CA VAL A 22 -3.66 5.90 8.63
C VAL A 22 -2.67 5.59 9.74
N ALA A 23 -3.04 5.81 11.00
CA ALA A 23 -2.16 5.53 12.13
C ALA A 23 -2.85 4.63 13.14
N ASN A 24 -2.08 3.72 13.72
CA ASN A 24 -2.46 2.93 14.90
C ASN A 24 -1.35 3.03 15.96
N ASP A 25 -1.49 2.27 17.05
CA ASP A 25 -0.56 2.30 18.19
C ASP A 25 0.86 1.83 17.83
N ASN A 26 1.04 1.14 16.70
CA ASN A 26 2.30 0.54 16.29
C ASN A 26 2.97 1.28 15.12
N TRP A 27 2.20 1.81 14.15
CA TRP A 27 2.74 2.52 13.00
C TRP A 27 1.80 3.57 12.42
N ALA A 28 2.41 4.54 11.74
CA ALA A 28 1.74 5.50 10.86
C ALA A 28 2.05 5.12 9.40
N GLU A 29 1.01 4.87 8.63
CA GLU A 29 1.07 4.63 7.19
C GLU A 29 0.68 5.90 6.44
N TYR A 30 1.58 6.38 5.57
CA TYR A 30 1.34 7.52 4.69
C TYR A 30 1.16 7.05 3.25
N THR A 31 0.05 7.40 2.62
CA THR A 31 -0.18 7.16 1.19
C THR A 31 0.03 8.46 0.42
N LEU A 32 1.01 8.50 -0.47
CA LEU A 32 1.25 9.62 -1.39
C LEU A 32 0.61 9.31 -2.75
N ARG A 33 -0.33 10.17 -3.18
CA ARG A 33 -0.93 10.10 -4.51
C ARG A 33 -0.50 11.32 -5.32
N TYR A 34 0.05 11.08 -6.51
CA TYR A 34 0.62 12.11 -7.36
C TYR A 34 0.52 11.69 -8.83
N VAL A 35 0.45 12.68 -9.73
CA VAL A 35 0.43 12.45 -11.17
C VAL A 35 1.81 12.75 -11.75
N VAL A 36 2.32 11.82 -12.56
CA VAL A 36 3.59 11.95 -13.29
C VAL A 36 3.41 11.51 -14.72
N GLY A 37 4.27 11.99 -15.62
CA GLY A 37 4.31 11.48 -16.98
C GLY A 37 4.57 9.96 -17.00
N SER A 38 3.88 9.23 -17.86
CA SER A 38 3.89 7.76 -17.92
C SER A 38 5.29 7.15 -17.96
N LYS A 39 6.22 7.77 -18.70
CA LYS A 39 7.62 7.32 -18.83
C LYS A 39 8.47 7.54 -17.56
N LYS A 40 8.02 8.37 -16.62
CA LYS A 40 8.78 8.77 -15.42
C LYS A 40 8.30 8.10 -14.13
N ILE A 41 7.24 7.28 -14.18
CA ILE A 41 6.63 6.66 -12.99
C ILE A 41 7.69 5.98 -12.11
N ARG A 42 8.51 5.10 -12.69
CA ARG A 42 9.53 4.35 -11.94
C ARG A 42 10.60 5.27 -11.37
N THR A 43 11.16 6.16 -12.18
CA THR A 43 12.23 7.07 -11.77
C THR A 43 11.76 8.01 -10.66
N THR A 44 10.60 8.66 -10.83
CA THR A 44 10.05 9.56 -9.82
C THR A 44 9.70 8.83 -8.53
N LYS A 45 9.15 7.61 -8.61
CA LYS A 45 8.90 6.79 -7.41
C LYS A 45 10.20 6.46 -6.67
N SER A 46 11.23 6.03 -7.41
CA SER A 46 12.54 5.70 -6.82
C SER A 46 13.19 6.93 -6.17
N GLU A 47 13.21 8.08 -6.85
CA GLU A 47 13.76 9.32 -6.31
C GLU A 47 13.03 9.79 -5.04
N LEU A 48 11.70 9.75 -5.03
CA LEU A 48 10.90 10.09 -3.85
C LEU A 48 11.21 9.16 -2.69
N PHE A 49 11.27 7.85 -2.94
CA PHE A 49 11.56 6.86 -1.90
C PHE A 49 12.96 7.05 -1.32
N THR A 50 13.98 7.25 -2.15
CA THR A 50 15.36 7.50 -1.70
C THR A 50 15.46 8.79 -0.89
N LYS A 51 14.79 9.87 -1.30
CA LYS A 51 14.78 11.14 -0.54
C LYS A 51 14.11 10.99 0.81
N ILE A 52 12.99 10.27 0.87
CA ILE A 52 12.30 9.98 2.14
C ILE A 52 13.23 9.16 3.04
N LEU A 53 13.80 8.07 2.54
CA LEU A 53 14.70 7.22 3.31
C LEU A 53 15.89 8.00 3.87
N SER A 54 16.59 8.76 3.02
CA SER A 54 17.71 9.61 3.45
C SER A 54 17.29 10.61 4.53
N LYS A 55 16.10 11.21 4.41
CA LYS A 55 15.59 12.12 5.44
C LYS A 55 15.29 11.41 6.75
N ILE A 56 14.77 10.18 6.70
CA ILE A 56 14.54 9.34 7.88
C ILE A 56 15.88 9.01 8.56
N GLU A 57 16.90 8.65 7.80
CA GLU A 57 18.24 8.36 8.33
C GLU A 57 18.84 9.57 9.07
N THR A 58 18.60 10.79 8.59
CA THR A 58 19.06 12.02 9.29
C THR A 58 18.39 12.24 10.66
N THR A 59 17.29 11.54 10.96
CA THR A 59 16.63 11.62 12.28
C THR A 59 17.35 10.80 13.36
N ASN A 60 18.46 10.14 13.03
CA ASN A 60 19.30 9.37 13.94
C ASN A 60 18.51 8.37 14.82
N GLY A 61 17.51 7.72 14.23
CA GLY A 61 16.71 6.68 14.88
C GLY A 61 15.45 7.16 15.61
N ALA A 62 15.15 8.46 15.62
CA ALA A 62 13.88 8.98 16.13
C ALA A 62 12.68 8.56 15.25
N LEU A 63 12.91 8.41 13.93
CA LEU A 63 11.96 7.81 13.01
C LEU A 63 12.58 6.53 12.42
N LYS A 64 11.81 5.45 12.36
CA LYS A 64 12.22 4.18 11.76
C LYS A 64 11.15 3.68 10.81
N LEU A 65 11.58 3.02 9.73
CA LEU A 65 10.66 2.30 8.87
C LEU A 65 10.19 1.04 9.59
N ALA A 66 8.88 0.90 9.75
CA ALA A 66 8.30 -0.32 10.29
C ALA A 66 8.58 -1.48 9.31
N SER A 67 9.08 -2.61 9.80
CA SER A 67 9.05 -3.85 9.01
C SER A 67 7.64 -4.42 9.04
N ALA A 68 7.12 -4.80 7.88
CA ALA A 68 5.84 -5.49 7.82
C ALA A 68 5.99 -6.87 8.49
N THR A 69 5.58 -6.95 9.76
CA THR A 69 5.57 -8.23 10.49
C THR A 69 4.26 -8.93 10.14
N PHE A 70 4.24 -9.63 9.00
CA PHE A 70 3.15 -10.54 8.67
C PHE A 70 3.25 -11.74 9.63
N LYS A 71 2.51 -11.67 10.74
CA LYS A 71 2.32 -12.82 11.61
C LYS A 71 1.37 -13.77 10.86
N LEU A 72 1.93 -14.77 10.17
CA LEU A 72 1.18 -15.94 9.73
C LEU A 72 0.57 -16.54 11.00
N MET A 73 -0.72 -16.34 11.22
CA MET A 73 -1.42 -17.13 12.23
C MET A 73 -1.36 -18.57 11.75
N GLU A 74 -0.71 -19.41 12.54
CA GLU A 74 -0.70 -20.87 12.37
C GLU A 74 -2.11 -21.30 11.96
N ALA A 75 -2.23 -22.01 10.83
CA ALA A 75 -3.50 -22.53 10.38
C ALA A 75 -4.16 -23.25 11.56
N LEU A 76 -5.39 -22.86 11.91
CA LEU A 76 -6.13 -23.52 12.99
C LEU A 76 -6.03 -25.03 12.76
N ASP A 77 -5.59 -25.75 13.79
CA ASP A 77 -5.47 -27.21 13.79
C ASP A 77 -6.84 -27.81 13.45
N PHE A 78 -7.09 -28.09 12.17
CA PHE A 78 -8.36 -28.63 11.70
C PHE A 78 -8.40 -30.11 12.10
N LYS A 79 -8.95 -30.39 13.29
CA LYS A 79 -9.27 -31.75 13.72
C LYS A 79 -10.41 -32.31 12.87
N VAL A 80 -10.06 -32.90 11.73
CA VAL A 80 -11.01 -33.64 10.89
C VAL A 80 -11.27 -35.00 11.53
N ASN A 81 -12.50 -35.22 12.01
CA ASN A 81 -12.96 -36.54 12.45
C ASN A 81 -13.62 -37.25 11.26
N VAL A 82 -12.85 -38.04 10.53
CA VAL A 82 -13.38 -38.86 9.44
C VAL A 82 -14.05 -40.09 10.04
N LYS A 83 -15.38 -40.07 10.13
CA LYS A 83 -16.15 -41.30 10.36
C LYS A 83 -16.20 -42.11 9.07
N LYS A 84 -15.44 -43.20 9.03
CA LYS A 84 -15.44 -44.18 7.95
C LYS A 84 -16.81 -44.89 7.94
N LYS A 85 -17.60 -44.65 6.90
CA LYS A 85 -18.85 -45.39 6.63
C LYS A 85 -18.57 -46.41 5.53
N TRP A 86 -19.12 -47.60 5.71
CA TRP A 86 -18.79 -48.84 5.01
C TRP A 86 -19.22 -48.81 3.54
#